data_AF-A0A661NNF4-F1
#
_entry.id   AF-A0A661NNF4-F1
#
_cell.length_a   1.000
_cell.length_b   1.000
_cell.length_c   1.000
_cell.angle_alpha   90.00
_cell.angle_beta   90.00
_cell.angle_gamma   90.00
#
_symmetry.space_group_name_H-M   'P 1'
#
loop_
_entity.id
_entity.type
_entity.pdbx_description
1 polymer ?
#
loop_
_entity_poly.entity_id
_entity_poly.type
_entity_poly.pdbx_seq_one_letter_code
_entity_poly.pdbx_strand_id
1 'polypeptide(L)'
;MGVFSRSWELTKMSFRVIKLDREMLLFPLLAGIFSLLFSATLLFPTILLEIIRSSGDSVALSVVDYALIFVSYLGMAFIATFFNVCVVFTTKTRFEGGDATFMDSIKFAFSKIHLIFAWSLVSATVGLLLRALDQAAQRAGTVGRILLGILSTILGMTWSIVTIFVIPAMVYDDLGPMEAIKKSTATLRRTWGESLIRHFGLGLIQFLFMLLGVALAVLLFGTLGGMGGTGLAIAIGLTVIYFLAVILIFTVANNVYNTALYAYANGS
;
A
#
# COMPACT_ATOMS: atom_id res chain seq x y z
N MET A 1 -13.55 28.90 10.60
CA MET A 1 -14.12 27.53 10.72
C MET A 1 -13.09 26.64 11.41
N GLY A 2 -13.50 25.85 12.42
CA GLY A 2 -12.58 25.05 13.21
C GLY A 2 -11.93 23.90 12.41
N VAL A 3 -10.69 23.56 12.75
CA VAL A 3 -9.84 22.56 12.09
C VAL A 3 -10.52 21.19 11.99
N PHE A 4 -11.28 20.81 13.02
CA PHE A 4 -12.06 19.56 13.07
C PHE A 4 -13.26 19.56 12.12
N SER A 5 -14.01 20.66 12.00
CA SER A 5 -15.15 20.77 11.08
C SER A 5 -14.68 20.73 9.62
N ARG A 6 -13.57 21.41 9.32
CA ARG A 6 -12.93 21.42 7.99
C ARG A 6 -12.36 20.04 7.62
N SER A 7 -11.74 19.36 8.58
CA SER A 7 -11.24 18.00 8.40
C SER A 7 -12.37 16.99 8.16
N TRP A 8 -13.49 17.16 8.86
CA TRP A 8 -14.69 16.33 8.70
C TRP A 8 -15.38 16.55 7.34
N GLU A 9 -15.39 17.79 6.85
CA GLU A 9 -15.93 18.12 5.53
C GLU A 9 -15.07 17.54 4.40
N LEU A 10 -13.74 17.64 4.52
CA LEU A 10 -12.79 16.99 3.59
C LEU A 10 -12.92 15.46 3.60
N THR A 11 -13.12 14.85 4.78
CA THR A 11 -13.41 13.41 4.89
C THR A 11 -14.74 13.06 4.22
N LYS A 12 -15.81 13.83 4.44
CA LYS A 12 -17.10 13.62 3.76
C LYS A 12 -16.99 13.77 2.25
N MET A 13 -16.23 14.76 1.76
CA MET A 13 -15.98 14.92 0.32
C MET A 13 -15.20 13.72 -0.24
N SER A 14 -14.17 13.25 0.46
CA SER A 14 -13.40 12.05 0.08
C SER A 14 -14.30 10.81 0.01
N PHE A 15 -15.16 10.59 1.02
CA PHE A 15 -16.13 9.50 1.02
C PHE A 15 -17.24 9.67 -0.02
N ARG A 16 -17.62 10.90 -0.38
CA ARG A 16 -18.61 11.17 -1.42
C ARG A 16 -18.04 10.88 -2.82
N VAL A 17 -16.78 11.24 -3.08
CA VAL A 17 -16.06 10.89 -4.31
C VAL A 17 -15.95 9.36 -4.44
N ILE A 18 -15.57 8.66 -3.38
CA ILE A 18 -15.49 7.18 -3.37
C ILE A 18 -16.86 6.52 -3.59
N LYS A 19 -17.93 7.11 -3.05
CA LYS A 19 -19.30 6.57 -3.20
C LYS A 19 -19.89 6.81 -4.60
N LEU A 20 -19.35 7.79 -5.34
CA LEU A 20 -19.80 8.14 -6.69
C LEU A 20 -18.98 7.43 -7.78
N ASP A 21 -17.67 7.20 -7.56
CA ASP A 21 -16.78 6.57 -8.55
C ASP A 21 -16.40 5.13 -8.18
N ARG A 22 -17.23 4.16 -8.58
CA ARG A 22 -16.85 2.72 -8.52
C ARG A 22 -15.59 2.42 -9.35
N GLU A 23 -15.30 3.26 -10.35
CA GLU A 23 -14.14 3.17 -11.22
C GLU A 23 -12.83 3.30 -10.45
N MET A 24 -12.77 4.10 -9.37
CA MET A 24 -11.57 4.24 -8.55
C MET A 24 -11.17 2.95 -7.81
N LEU A 25 -12.13 2.06 -7.53
CA LEU A 25 -11.86 0.76 -6.89
C LEU A 25 -11.18 -0.23 -7.85
N LEU A 26 -11.27 0.00 -9.16
CA LEU A 26 -10.64 -0.86 -10.17
C LEU A 26 -9.11 -0.77 -10.08
N PHE A 27 -8.55 0.40 -9.75
CA PHE A 27 -7.10 0.57 -9.65
C PHE A 27 -6.46 -0.31 -8.56
N PRO A 28 -6.86 -0.26 -7.28
CA PRO A 28 -6.28 -1.14 -6.27
C PRO A 28 -6.66 -2.61 -6.46
N LEU A 29 -7.82 -2.91 -7.06
CA LEU A 29 -8.19 -4.28 -7.42
C LEU A 29 -7.21 -4.86 -8.43
N LEU A 30 -6.95 -4.13 -9.52
CA LEU A 30 -5.97 -4.52 -10.53
C LEU A 30 -4.55 -4.54 -9.94
N ALA A 31 -4.18 -3.58 -9.09
CA ALA A 31 -2.91 -3.60 -8.37
C ALA A 31 -2.74 -4.90 -7.58
N GLY A 32 -3.78 -5.32 -6.85
CA GLY A 32 -3.80 -6.58 -6.11
C GLY A 32 -3.66 -7.79 -7.02
N ILE A 33 -4.45 -7.86 -8.10
CA ILE A 33 -4.39 -8.98 -9.07
C ILE A 33 -3.01 -9.06 -9.72
N PHE A 34 -2.48 -7.94 -10.24
CA PHE A 34 -1.16 -7.92 -10.87
C PHE A 34 -0.05 -8.24 -9.88
N SER A 35 -0.14 -7.77 -8.63
CA SER A 35 0.82 -8.11 -7.57
C SER A 35 0.79 -9.60 -7.24
N LEU A 36 -0.40 -10.21 -7.17
CA LEU A 36 -0.56 -11.65 -6.95
C LEU A 36 -0.01 -12.46 -8.12
N LEU A 37 -0.35 -12.11 -9.35
CA LEU A 37 0.18 -12.77 -10.56
C LEU A 37 1.70 -12.65 -10.64
N PHE A 38 2.24 -11.46 -10.37
CA PHE A 38 3.67 -11.22 -10.36
C PHE A 38 4.38 -12.05 -9.28
N SER A 39 3.84 -12.04 -8.06
CA SER A 39 4.36 -12.84 -6.94
C SER A 39 4.29 -14.35 -7.25
N ALA A 40 3.15 -14.83 -7.77
CA ALA A 40 2.99 -16.22 -8.17
C ALA A 40 3.99 -16.63 -9.25
N THR A 41 4.21 -15.77 -10.26
CA THR A 41 5.17 -16.05 -11.35
C THR A 41 6.61 -16.12 -10.84
N LEU A 42 6.99 -15.28 -9.87
CA LEU A 42 8.33 -15.29 -9.29
C LEU A 42 8.54 -16.41 -8.27
N LEU A 43 7.53 -16.75 -7.47
CA LEU A 43 7.62 -17.79 -6.45
C LEU A 43 7.45 -19.20 -7.02
N PHE A 44 6.75 -19.34 -8.16
CA PHE A 44 6.49 -20.64 -8.77
C PHE A 44 7.77 -21.42 -9.08
N PRO A 45 8.81 -20.85 -9.73
CA PRO A 45 10.06 -21.56 -9.99
C PRO A 45 10.80 -21.94 -8.70
N THR A 46 10.82 -21.09 -7.68
CA THR A 46 11.53 -21.36 -6.43
C THR A 46 10.86 -22.47 -5.63
N ILE A 47 9.53 -22.43 -5.51
CA ILE A 47 8.74 -23.46 -4.83
C ILE A 47 8.81 -24.78 -5.59
N LEU A 48 8.72 -24.74 -6.92
CA LEU A 48 8.84 -25.94 -7.77
C LEU A 48 10.22 -26.58 -7.63
N LEU A 49 11.30 -25.78 -7.65
CA LEU A 49 12.66 -26.28 -7.45
C LEU A 49 12.86 -26.87 -6.05
N GLU A 50 12.26 -26.27 -5.01
CA GLU A 50 12.33 -26.77 -3.63
C GLU A 50 11.58 -28.11 -3.48
N ILE A 51 10.38 -28.22 -4.07
CA ILE A 51 9.60 -29.47 -4.12
C ILE A 51 10.36 -30.57 -4.88
N ILE A 52 10.98 -30.25 -6.02
CA ILE A 52 11.77 -31.20 -6.81
C ILE A 52 13.04 -31.61 -6.06
N ARG A 53 13.64 -30.70 -5.28
CA ARG A 53 14.93 -30.94 -4.63
C ARG A 53 14.86 -31.81 -3.39
N SER A 54 13.73 -31.89 -2.67
CA SER A 54 13.39 -32.79 -1.52
C SER A 54 14.52 -33.29 -0.59
N SER A 55 15.66 -32.61 -0.55
CA SER A 55 16.91 -33.03 0.10
C SER A 55 17.24 -31.93 1.07
N GLY A 56 17.32 -32.30 2.36
CA GLY A 56 17.42 -31.40 3.51
C GLY A 56 18.71 -30.58 3.62
N ASP A 57 19.33 -30.20 2.51
CA ASP A 57 20.44 -29.26 2.50
C ASP A 57 19.89 -27.84 2.62
N SER A 58 20.27 -27.16 3.70
CA SER A 58 20.05 -25.74 3.87
C SER A 58 20.79 -24.99 2.77
N VAL A 59 20.07 -24.60 1.71
CA VAL A 59 20.62 -23.78 0.63
C VAL A 59 20.99 -22.42 1.22
N ALA A 60 22.29 -22.15 1.34
CA ALA A 60 22.77 -20.80 1.57
C ALA A 60 22.26 -19.93 0.40
N LEU A 61 21.61 -18.80 0.70
CA LEU A 61 21.02 -17.92 -0.31
C LEU A 61 22.08 -17.59 -1.38
N SER A 62 21.85 -18.08 -2.60
CA SER A 62 22.67 -17.80 -3.76
C SER A 62 22.56 -16.32 -4.12
N VAL A 63 23.55 -15.80 -4.87
CA VAL A 63 23.45 -14.49 -5.53
C VAL A 63 22.15 -14.38 -6.35
N VAL A 64 21.69 -15.50 -6.90
CA VAL A 64 20.42 -15.60 -7.64
C VAL A 64 19.21 -15.37 -6.73
N ASP A 65 19.22 -15.88 -5.50
CA ASP A 65 18.11 -15.71 -4.55
C ASP A 65 17.98 -14.27 -4.08
N TYR A 66 19.11 -13.60 -3.82
CA TYR A 66 19.13 -12.16 -3.51
C TYR A 66 18.64 -11.31 -4.68
N ALA A 67 19.02 -11.66 -5.91
CA ALA A 67 18.51 -10.98 -7.11
C ALA A 67 17.00 -11.17 -7.28
N LEU A 68 16.48 -12.39 -7.07
CA LEU A 68 15.04 -12.67 -7.11
C LEU A 68 14.28 -11.89 -6.04
N ILE A 69 14.81 -11.81 -4.82
CA ILE A 69 14.24 -10.99 -3.75
C ILE A 69 14.20 -9.53 -4.19
N PHE A 70 15.28 -8.97 -4.72
CA PHE A 70 15.29 -7.59 -5.20
C PHE A 70 14.26 -7.34 -6.30
N VAL A 71 14.20 -8.22 -7.32
CA VAL A 71 13.25 -8.10 -8.43
C VAL A 71 11.80 -8.20 -7.92
N SER A 72 11.54 -9.06 -6.93
CA SER A 72 10.21 -9.17 -6.31
C SER A 72 9.80 -7.86 -5.63
N TYR A 73 10.70 -7.24 -4.86
CA TYR A 73 10.44 -5.96 -4.20
C TYR A 73 10.27 -4.82 -5.22
N LEU A 74 11.10 -4.79 -6.26
CA LEU A 74 11.04 -3.81 -7.34
C LEU A 74 9.73 -3.90 -8.11
N GLY A 75 9.32 -5.10 -8.52
CA GLY A 75 8.09 -5.28 -9.29
C GLY A 75 6.84 -5.02 -8.45
N MET A 76 6.81 -5.43 -7.17
CA MET A 76 5.71 -5.06 -6.27
C MET A 76 5.62 -3.55 -6.07
N ALA A 77 6.76 -2.89 -5.81
CA ALA A 77 6.80 -1.43 -5.68
C ALA A 77 6.35 -0.73 -6.97
N PHE A 78 6.73 -1.25 -8.13
CA PHE A 78 6.34 -0.74 -9.43
C PHE A 78 4.84 -0.84 -9.69
N ILE A 79 4.27 -2.03 -9.50
CA ILE A 79 2.82 -2.26 -9.68
C ILE A 79 2.04 -1.35 -8.73
N ALA A 80 2.39 -1.34 -7.43
CA ALA A 80 1.72 -0.52 -6.44
C ALA A 80 1.80 0.98 -6.78
N THR A 81 2.98 1.47 -7.17
CA THR A 81 3.19 2.87 -7.53
C THR A 81 2.40 3.25 -8.77
N PHE A 82 2.38 2.40 -9.79
CA PHE A 82 1.65 2.65 -11.04
C PHE A 82 0.16 2.89 -10.79
N PHE A 83 -0.49 2.01 -10.03
CA PHE A 83 -1.91 2.16 -9.71
C PHE A 83 -2.17 3.29 -8.72
N ASN A 84 -1.26 3.56 -7.78
CA ASN A 84 -1.37 4.73 -6.92
C ASN A 84 -1.30 6.03 -7.72
N VAL A 85 -0.43 6.14 -8.73
CA VAL A 85 -0.39 7.28 -9.65
C VAL A 85 -1.73 7.45 -10.38
N CYS A 86 -2.35 6.36 -10.83
CA CYS A 86 -3.67 6.41 -11.45
C CYS A 86 -4.74 6.97 -10.49
N VAL A 87 -4.76 6.51 -9.23
CA VAL A 87 -5.71 7.01 -8.22
C VAL A 87 -5.48 8.50 -7.97
N VAL A 88 -4.23 8.91 -7.74
CA VAL A 88 -3.87 10.31 -7.46
C VAL A 88 -4.22 11.22 -8.63
N PHE A 89 -3.95 10.79 -9.88
CA PHE A 89 -4.34 11.55 -11.07
C PHE A 89 -5.86 11.69 -11.19
N THR A 90 -6.60 10.58 -11.04
CA THR A 90 -8.07 10.61 -11.07
C THR A 90 -8.61 11.55 -10.00
N THR A 91 -8.09 11.46 -8.76
CA THR A 91 -8.47 12.35 -7.67
C THR A 91 -8.17 13.82 -7.98
N LYS A 92 -6.99 14.11 -8.53
CA LYS A 92 -6.61 15.46 -8.95
C LYS A 92 -7.61 16.03 -9.95
N THR A 93 -7.86 15.31 -11.05
CA THR A 93 -8.77 15.78 -12.11
C THR A 93 -10.19 16.00 -11.57
N ARG A 94 -10.66 15.13 -10.66
CA ARG A 94 -11.96 15.29 -10.00
C ARG A 94 -12.03 16.53 -9.11
N PHE A 95 -10.96 16.84 -8.37
CA PHE A 95 -10.90 18.07 -7.55
C PHE A 95 -10.86 19.34 -8.39
N GLU A 96 -10.26 19.28 -9.58
CA GLU A 96 -10.24 20.37 -10.55
C GLU A 96 -11.59 20.53 -11.31
N GLY A 97 -12.60 19.70 -11.00
CA GLY A 97 -13.93 19.74 -11.63
C GLY A 97 -14.03 18.98 -12.95
N GLY A 98 -12.99 18.24 -13.34
CA GLY A 98 -12.98 17.38 -14.52
C GLY A 98 -13.50 15.96 -14.27
N ASP A 99 -13.51 15.16 -15.34
CA ASP A 99 -13.88 13.75 -15.34
C ASP A 99 -12.78 12.93 -16.03
N ALA A 100 -11.93 12.28 -15.23
CA ALA A 100 -10.90 11.38 -15.74
C ALA A 100 -11.47 9.97 -15.84
N THR A 101 -11.45 9.39 -17.04
CA THR A 101 -11.80 7.98 -17.23
C THR A 101 -10.67 7.07 -16.76
N PHE A 102 -10.98 5.80 -16.49
CA PHE A 102 -10.00 4.77 -16.14
C PHE A 102 -8.84 4.72 -17.14
N MET A 103 -9.15 4.80 -18.44
CA MET A 103 -8.14 4.73 -19.49
C MET A 103 -7.25 5.99 -19.52
N ASP A 104 -7.79 7.16 -19.17
CA ASP A 104 -7.00 8.39 -19.08
C ASP A 104 -5.98 8.31 -17.95
N SER A 105 -6.38 7.75 -16.81
CA SER A 105 -5.48 7.52 -15.68
C SER A 105 -4.37 6.51 -16.00
N ILE A 106 -4.69 5.44 -16.74
CA ILE A 106 -3.69 4.47 -17.22
C ILE A 106 -2.72 5.13 -18.20
N LYS A 107 -3.22 5.89 -19.19
CA LYS A 107 -2.37 6.65 -20.14
C LYS A 107 -1.46 7.64 -19.42
N PHE A 108 -2.00 8.36 -18.43
CA PHE A 108 -1.22 9.28 -17.62
C PHE A 108 -0.11 8.56 -16.87
N ALA A 109 -0.40 7.42 -16.22
CA ALA A 109 0.62 6.63 -15.54
C ALA A 109 1.72 6.13 -16.51
N PHE A 110 1.36 5.68 -17.72
CA PHE A 110 2.34 5.33 -18.75
C PHE A 110 3.20 6.53 -19.20
N SER A 111 2.64 7.74 -19.28
CA SER A 111 3.44 8.94 -19.58
C SER A 111 4.49 9.24 -18.51
N LYS A 112 4.24 8.82 -17.26
CA LYS A 112 5.13 8.98 -16.10
C LYS A 112 5.87 7.69 -15.71
N ILE A 113 5.96 6.72 -16.63
CA ILE A 113 6.54 5.40 -16.33
C ILE A 113 7.98 5.47 -15.81
N HIS A 114 8.76 6.44 -16.29
CA HIS A 114 10.14 6.67 -15.86
C HIS A 114 10.21 7.17 -14.39
N LEU A 115 9.29 8.04 -13.97
CA LEU A 115 9.18 8.49 -12.58
C LEU A 115 8.70 7.35 -11.67
N ILE A 116 7.71 6.57 -12.13
CA ILE A 116 7.19 5.40 -11.42
C ILE A 116 8.32 4.38 -11.21
N PHE A 117 9.09 4.08 -12.25
CA PHE A 117 10.22 3.16 -12.16
C PHE A 117 11.30 3.68 -11.21
N ALA A 118 11.68 4.96 -11.34
CA ALA A 118 12.68 5.57 -10.47
C ALA A 118 12.24 5.57 -9.00
N TRP A 119 10.97 5.86 -8.71
CA TRP A 119 10.42 5.78 -7.36
C TRP A 119 10.41 4.34 -6.81
N SER A 120 10.08 3.39 -7.68
CA SER A 120 10.03 1.97 -7.33
C SER A 120 11.40 1.43 -6.97
N LEU A 121 12.46 1.86 -7.66
CA LEU A 121 13.84 1.55 -7.28
C LEU A 121 14.18 2.06 -5.88
N VAL A 122 13.80 3.29 -5.55
CA VAL A 122 14.02 3.88 -4.23
C VAL A 122 13.26 3.08 -3.16
N SER A 123 11.97 2.83 -3.38
CA SER A 123 11.13 2.08 -2.44
C SER A 123 11.60 0.64 -2.26
N ALA A 124 12.00 -0.04 -3.33
CA ALA A 124 12.54 -1.40 -3.27
C ALA A 124 13.86 -1.44 -2.50
N THR A 125 14.75 -0.46 -2.73
CA THR A 125 16.02 -0.35 -2.01
C THR A 125 15.77 -0.15 -0.51
N VAL A 126 14.86 0.75 -0.13
CA VAL A 126 14.52 0.97 1.29
C VAL A 126 13.86 -0.27 1.90
N GLY A 127 12.98 -0.94 1.16
CA GLY A 127 12.36 -2.19 1.60
C GLY A 127 13.39 -3.30 1.85
N LEU A 128 14.40 -3.42 0.99
CA LEU A 128 15.51 -4.35 1.21
C LEU A 128 16.38 -3.95 2.40
N LEU A 129 16.66 -2.66 2.58
CA LEU A 129 17.44 -2.18 3.73
C LEU A 129 16.74 -2.51 5.04
N LEU A 130 15.42 -2.28 5.14
CA LEU A 130 14.64 -2.65 6.32
C LEU A 130 14.66 -4.16 6.55
N ARG A 131 14.47 -4.97 5.50
CA ARG A 131 14.55 -6.44 5.59
C ARG A 131 15.93 -6.90 6.05
N ALA A 132 17.00 -6.29 5.55
CA ALA A 132 18.36 -6.63 5.94
C ALA A 132 18.62 -6.29 7.43
N LEU A 133 18.08 -5.16 7.90
CA LEU A 133 18.13 -4.79 9.32
C LEU A 133 17.36 -5.78 10.19
N ASP A 134 16.18 -6.21 9.77
CA ASP A 134 15.39 -7.23 10.48
C ASP A 134 16.13 -8.57 10.54
N GLN A 135 16.75 -8.99 9.44
CA GLN A 135 17.56 -10.21 9.39
C GLN A 135 18.80 -10.12 10.30
N ALA A 136 19.46 -8.96 10.32
CA ALA A 136 20.57 -8.70 11.23
C ALA A 136 20.11 -8.74 12.71
N ALA A 137 18.93 -8.16 13.01
CA ALA A 137 18.34 -8.19 14.34
C ALA A 137 18.04 -9.63 14.81
N GLN A 138 17.56 -10.49 13.93
CA GLN A 138 17.28 -11.89 14.24
C GLN A 138 18.54 -12.71 14.51
N ARG A 139 19.66 -12.37 13.88
CA ARG A 139 20.97 -13.02 14.10
C ARG A 139 21.71 -12.47 15.32
N ALA A 140 21.28 -11.32 15.85
CA ALA A 140 21.86 -10.75 17.05
C ALA A 140 21.34 -11.45 18.32
N GLY A 141 22.14 -11.46 19.39
CA GLY A 141 21.70 -11.94 20.71
C GLY A 141 20.49 -11.14 21.24
N THR A 142 19.90 -11.59 22.35
CA THR A 142 18.64 -11.05 22.90
C THR A 142 18.59 -9.52 22.98
N VAL A 143 19.69 -8.88 23.43
CA VAL A 143 19.80 -7.42 23.52
C VAL A 143 19.87 -6.76 22.13
N GLY A 144 20.66 -7.33 21.20
CA GLY A 144 20.79 -6.81 19.84
C GLY A 144 19.51 -6.94 19.03
N ARG A 145 18.71 -7.99 19.25
CA ARG A 145 17.39 -8.17 18.64
C ARG A 145 16.42 -7.05 19.04
N ILE A 146 16.42 -6.67 20.31
CA ILE A 146 15.56 -5.59 20.81
C ILE A 146 16.00 -4.25 20.22
N LEU A 147 17.29 -3.91 20.28
CA LEU A 147 17.80 -2.62 19.80
C LEU A 147 17.61 -2.46 18.28
N LEU A 148 18.00 -3.47 17.49
CA LEU A 148 17.88 -3.43 16.04
C LEU A 148 16.42 -3.53 15.59
N GLY A 149 15.57 -4.27 16.32
CA GLY A 149 14.14 -4.31 16.07
C GLY A 149 13.46 -2.95 16.29
N ILE A 150 13.83 -2.24 17.36
CA ILE A 150 13.35 -0.87 17.61
C ILE A 150 13.81 0.06 16.49
N LEU A 151 15.09 -0.01 16.10
CA LEU A 151 15.63 0.80 15.01
C LEU A 151 14.89 0.56 13.68
N SER A 152 14.72 -0.71 13.30
CA SER A 152 13.98 -1.10 12.09
C SER A 152 12.55 -0.56 12.11
N THR A 153 11.88 -0.67 13.25
CA THR A 153 10.51 -0.16 13.43
C THR A 153 10.46 1.36 13.27
N ILE A 154 11.39 2.10 13.88
CA ILE A 154 11.45 3.57 13.77
C ILE A 154 11.75 4.01 12.34
N LEU A 155 12.70 3.34 11.66
CA LEU A 155 13.03 3.64 10.27
C LEU A 155 11.85 3.35 9.34
N GLY A 156 11.16 2.22 9.53
CA GLY A 156 9.96 1.86 8.79
C GLY A 156 8.83 2.87 8.98
N MET A 157 8.56 3.28 10.22
CA MET A 157 7.57 4.32 10.52
C MET A 157 7.95 5.67 9.89
N THR A 158 9.21 6.08 10.04
CA THR A 158 9.72 7.34 9.47
C THR A 158 9.57 7.33 7.96
N TRP A 159 9.95 6.23 7.30
CA TRP A 159 9.76 6.05 5.87
C TRP A 159 8.29 6.16 5.47
N SER A 160 7.39 5.45 6.15
CA SER A 160 5.96 5.50 5.88
C SER A 160 5.41 6.93 5.97
N ILE A 161 5.83 7.70 6.98
CA ILE A 161 5.38 9.08 7.22
C ILE A 161 5.95 10.05 6.18
N VAL A 162 7.24 9.95 5.89
CA VAL A 162 7.93 10.84 4.94
C VAL A 162 7.41 10.64 3.51
N THR A 163 6.89 9.46 3.18
CA THR A 163 6.50 9.10 1.82
C THR A 163 5.02 9.32 1.51
N ILE A 164 4.21 9.74 2.49
CA ILE A 164 2.75 9.96 2.35
C ILE A 164 2.39 10.81 1.13
N PHE A 165 3.14 11.88 0.87
CA PHE A 165 2.84 12.82 -0.22
C PHE A 165 3.76 12.68 -1.42
N VAL A 166 4.60 11.64 -1.50
CA VAL A 166 5.54 11.51 -2.61
C VAL A 166 4.79 11.31 -3.92
N ILE A 167 3.81 10.42 -3.97
CA ILE A 167 3.04 10.18 -5.20
C ILE A 167 2.23 11.42 -5.60
N PRO A 168 1.49 12.09 -4.69
CA PRO A 168 0.93 13.41 -4.97
C PRO A 168 1.93 14.42 -5.54
N ALA A 169 3.11 14.55 -4.93
CA ALA A 169 4.15 15.47 -5.42
C ALA A 169 4.65 15.11 -6.83
N MET A 170 4.84 13.82 -7.13
CA MET A 170 5.21 13.37 -8.48
C MET A 170 4.11 13.68 -9.52
N VAL A 171 2.84 13.58 -9.13
CA VAL A 171 1.71 13.78 -10.06
C VAL A 171 1.36 15.25 -10.26
N TYR A 172 1.40 16.06 -9.20
CA TYR A 172 1.05 17.49 -9.26
C TYR A 172 2.19 18.33 -9.83
N ASP A 173 3.42 18.09 -9.36
CA ASP A 173 4.57 18.97 -9.62
C ASP A 173 5.58 18.35 -10.60
N ASP A 174 5.30 17.16 -11.15
CA ASP A 174 6.17 16.41 -12.07
C ASP A 174 7.60 16.19 -11.54
N LEU A 175 7.71 15.97 -10.23
CA LEU A 175 9.00 15.87 -9.55
C LEU A 175 9.58 14.46 -9.64
N GLY A 176 10.91 14.40 -9.75
CA GLY A 176 11.66 13.17 -9.55
C GLY A 176 11.58 12.65 -8.11
N PRO A 177 11.87 11.35 -7.85
CA PRO A 177 11.74 10.72 -6.53
C PRO A 177 12.36 11.49 -5.36
N MET A 178 13.58 12.00 -5.52
CA MET A 178 14.28 12.70 -4.43
C MET A 178 13.66 14.06 -4.12
N GLU A 179 13.29 14.81 -5.16
CA GLU A 179 12.61 16.10 -4.99
C GLU A 179 11.20 15.91 -4.44
N ALA A 180 10.50 14.84 -4.86
CA ALA A 180 9.20 14.48 -4.32
C ALA A 180 9.27 14.10 -2.83
N ILE A 181 10.33 13.41 -2.36
CA ILE A 181 10.56 13.19 -0.93
C ILE A 181 10.74 14.52 -0.20
N LYS A 182 11.60 15.41 -0.70
CA LYS A 182 11.82 16.74 -0.07
C LYS A 182 10.52 17.52 0.01
N LYS A 183 9.76 17.59 -1.09
CA LYS A 183 8.45 18.25 -1.16
C LYS A 183 7.44 17.60 -0.20
N SER A 184 7.43 16.27 -0.12
CA SER A 184 6.59 15.52 0.81
C SER A 184 6.90 15.89 2.27
N THR A 185 8.18 15.91 2.67
CA THR A 185 8.57 16.33 4.03
C THR A 185 8.22 17.78 4.33
N ALA A 186 8.42 18.69 3.38
CA ALA A 186 8.07 20.10 3.54
C ALA A 186 6.56 20.30 3.71
N THR A 187 5.76 19.59 2.91
CA THR A 187 4.29 19.61 3.00
C THR A 187 3.83 19.02 4.33
N LEU A 188 4.37 17.87 4.70
CA LEU A 188 4.07 17.20 5.97
C LEU A 188 4.40 18.07 7.19
N ARG A 189 5.51 18.83 7.19
CA ARG A 189 5.82 19.76 8.28
C ARG A 189 4.76 20.85 8.45
N ARG A 190 4.11 21.30 7.36
CA ARG A 190 3.02 22.29 7.40
C ARG A 190 1.71 21.69 7.88
N THR A 191 1.46 20.42 7.57
CA THR A 191 0.21 19.71 7.90
C THR A 191 0.37 18.63 8.94
N TRP A 192 1.43 18.68 9.78
CA TRP A 192 1.89 17.54 10.58
C TRP A 192 0.79 16.98 11.51
N GLY A 193 0.14 17.86 12.27
CA GLY A 193 -0.96 17.47 13.17
C GLY A 193 -2.19 16.96 12.42
N GLU A 194 -2.54 17.59 11.30
CA GLU A 194 -3.69 17.21 10.49
C GLU A 194 -3.48 15.89 9.73
N SER A 195 -2.25 15.61 9.27
CA SER A 195 -1.86 14.44 8.48
C SER A 195 -1.71 13.21 9.36
N LEU A 196 -1.00 13.33 10.49
CA LEU A 196 -0.72 12.18 11.36
C LEU A 196 -1.97 11.69 12.06
N ILE A 197 -2.77 12.58 12.65
CA ILE A 197 -4.01 12.20 13.35
C ILE A 197 -4.95 11.48 12.39
N ARG A 198 -5.01 11.90 11.12
CA ARG A 198 -5.88 11.30 10.12
C ARG A 198 -5.31 10.02 9.50
N HIS A 199 -4.00 9.94 9.24
CA HIS A 199 -3.35 8.71 8.79
C HIS A 199 -3.53 7.57 9.82
N PHE A 200 -3.23 7.85 11.09
CA PHE A 200 -3.44 6.88 12.16
C PHE A 200 -4.92 6.69 12.49
N GLY A 201 -5.75 7.73 12.40
CA GLY A 201 -7.19 7.63 12.61
C GLY A 201 -7.88 6.72 11.60
N LEU A 202 -7.57 6.87 10.30
CA LEU A 202 -8.05 5.97 9.25
C LEU A 202 -7.52 4.55 9.46
N GLY A 203 -6.24 4.40 9.85
CA GLY A 203 -5.67 3.10 10.19
C GLY A 203 -6.36 2.42 11.38
N LEU A 204 -6.73 3.18 12.42
CA LEU A 204 -7.49 2.67 13.57
C LEU A 204 -8.88 2.22 13.15
N ILE A 205 -9.57 2.98 12.31
CA ILE A 205 -10.88 2.59 11.78
C ILE A 205 -10.72 1.31 10.94
N GLN A 206 -9.73 1.25 10.05
CA GLN A 206 -9.45 0.04 9.27
C GLN A 206 -9.19 -1.16 10.20
N PHE A 207 -8.40 -0.99 11.25
CA PHE A 207 -8.12 -2.02 12.24
C PHE A 207 -9.38 -2.52 12.95
N LEU A 208 -10.32 -1.64 13.30
CA LEU A 208 -11.61 -2.02 13.88
C LEU A 208 -12.46 -2.84 12.90
N PHE A 209 -12.50 -2.47 11.62
CA PHE A 209 -13.17 -3.27 10.58
C PHE A 209 -12.48 -4.62 10.36
N MET A 210 -11.15 -4.69 10.44
CA MET A 210 -10.41 -5.95 10.38
C MET A 210 -10.77 -6.85 11.57
N LEU A 211 -10.82 -6.32 12.79
CA LEU A 211 -11.25 -7.05 13.99
C LEU A 211 -12.68 -7.58 13.86
N LEU A 212 -13.59 -6.75 13.36
CA LEU A 212 -14.97 -7.17 13.08
C LEU A 212 -15.00 -8.29 12.05
N GLY A 213 -14.17 -8.21 11.01
CA GLY A 213 -14.00 -9.28 10.02
C GLY A 213 -13.52 -10.59 10.63
N VAL A 214 -12.57 -10.55 11.57
CA VAL A 214 -12.12 -11.74 12.29
C VAL A 214 -13.24 -12.33 13.14
N ALA A 215 -13.99 -11.50 13.87
CA ALA A 215 -15.13 -11.97 14.67
C ALA A 215 -16.21 -12.61 13.79
N LEU A 216 -16.53 -12.01 12.65
CA LEU A 216 -17.46 -12.55 11.66
C LEU A 216 -16.94 -13.86 11.06
N ALA A 217 -15.64 -13.95 10.74
CA ALA A 217 -15.03 -15.17 10.24
C ALA A 217 -15.17 -16.29 11.26
N VAL A 218 -14.79 -16.07 12.52
CA VAL A 218 -14.92 -17.07 13.59
C VAL A 218 -16.38 -17.54 13.72
N LEU A 219 -17.35 -16.63 13.65
CA LEU A 219 -18.78 -16.97 13.69
C LEU A 219 -19.21 -17.79 12.46
N LEU A 220 -18.79 -17.40 11.25
CA LEU A 220 -19.09 -18.12 10.01
C LEU A 220 -18.48 -19.51 10.00
N PHE A 221 -17.22 -19.67 10.42
CA PHE A 221 -16.58 -20.98 10.53
C PHE A 221 -17.23 -21.84 11.61
N GLY A 222 -17.64 -21.25 12.75
CA GLY A 222 -18.32 -21.98 13.83
C GLY A 222 -19.73 -22.45 13.48
N THR A 223 -20.45 -21.70 12.64
CA THR A 223 -21.84 -22.01 12.25
C THR A 223 -21.92 -22.87 10.98
N LEU A 224 -21.16 -22.52 9.94
CA LEU A 224 -21.19 -23.20 8.65
C LEU A 224 -20.18 -24.34 8.55
N GLY A 225 -19.16 -24.38 9.41
CA GLY A 225 -18.14 -25.45 9.39
C GLY A 225 -18.71 -26.83 9.69
N GLY A 226 -19.80 -26.90 10.45
CA GLY A 226 -20.53 -28.16 10.71
C GLY A 226 -21.31 -28.70 9.51
N MET A 227 -21.50 -27.90 8.45
CA MET A 227 -22.25 -28.29 7.24
C MET A 227 -21.38 -29.02 6.20
N GLY A 228 -20.15 -29.41 6.57
CA GLY A 228 -19.21 -30.10 5.68
C GLY A 228 -18.47 -29.16 4.71
N GLY A 229 -17.93 -29.73 3.64
CA GLY A 229 -17.04 -29.01 2.72
C GLY A 229 -17.69 -27.81 2.02
N THR A 230 -19.00 -27.85 1.78
CA THR A 230 -19.75 -26.73 1.18
C THR A 230 -19.89 -25.54 2.13
N GLY A 231 -20.21 -25.80 3.41
CA GLY A 231 -20.28 -24.76 4.43
C GLY A 231 -18.94 -24.09 4.69
N LEU A 232 -17.86 -24.87 4.70
CA LEU A 232 -16.50 -24.33 4.78
C LEU A 232 -16.14 -23.46 3.57
N ALA A 233 -16.45 -23.91 2.35
CA ALA A 233 -16.19 -23.13 1.14
C ALA A 233 -16.94 -21.79 1.15
N ILE A 234 -18.19 -21.76 1.59
CA ILE A 234 -18.99 -20.54 1.72
C ILE A 234 -18.39 -19.62 2.79
N ALA A 235 -18.04 -20.15 3.97
CA ALA A 235 -17.41 -19.38 5.04
C ALA A 235 -16.10 -18.72 4.59
N ILE A 236 -15.25 -19.48 3.88
CA ILE A 236 -14.00 -18.96 3.30
C ILE A 236 -14.32 -17.86 2.27
N GLY A 237 -15.22 -18.13 1.32
CA GLY A 237 -15.57 -17.18 0.28
C GLY A 237 -16.06 -15.84 0.83
N LEU A 238 -17.01 -15.86 1.77
CA LEU A 238 -17.54 -14.66 2.41
C LEU A 238 -16.46 -13.91 3.20
N THR A 239 -15.62 -14.63 3.95
CA THR A 239 -14.53 -14.04 4.72
C THR A 239 -13.53 -13.34 3.80
N VAL A 240 -13.11 -13.98 2.72
CA VAL A 240 -12.18 -13.41 1.74
C VAL A 240 -12.76 -12.17 1.08
N ILE A 241 -14.03 -12.23 0.64
CA ILE A 241 -14.71 -11.08 0.01
C ILE A 241 -14.78 -9.90 0.99
N TYR A 242 -15.12 -10.14 2.26
CA TYR A 242 -15.17 -9.09 3.27
C TYR A 242 -13.81 -8.42 3.45
N PHE A 243 -12.75 -9.20 3.67
CA PHE A 243 -11.40 -8.64 3.86
C PHE A 243 -10.91 -7.88 2.63
N LEU A 244 -11.15 -8.42 1.43
CA LEU A 244 -10.81 -7.73 0.18
C LEU A 244 -11.55 -6.40 0.07
N ALA A 245 -12.86 -6.36 0.35
CA ALA A 245 -13.64 -5.13 0.29
C ALA A 245 -13.09 -4.07 1.27
N VAL A 246 -12.80 -4.45 2.52
CA VAL A 246 -12.21 -3.55 3.52
C VAL A 246 -10.87 -3.03 3.01
N ILE A 247 -9.94 -3.90 2.61
CA ILE A 247 -8.60 -3.50 2.15
C ILE A 247 -8.69 -2.52 0.96
N LEU A 248 -9.52 -2.83 -0.05
CA LEU A 248 -9.66 -1.99 -1.25
C LEU A 248 -10.23 -0.61 -0.91
N ILE A 249 -11.31 -0.55 -0.12
CA ILE A 249 -11.96 0.71 0.26
C ILE A 249 -10.98 1.60 1.03
N PHE A 250 -10.29 1.06 2.04
CA PHE A 250 -9.36 1.84 2.85
C PHE A 250 -8.11 2.26 2.06
N THR A 251 -7.67 1.45 1.09
CA THR A 251 -6.55 1.81 0.20
C THR A 251 -6.90 3.03 -0.67
N VAL A 252 -8.06 3.01 -1.33
CA VAL A 252 -8.53 4.18 -2.11
C VAL A 252 -8.72 5.38 -1.19
N ALA A 253 -9.39 5.19 -0.05
CA ALA A 253 -9.65 6.27 0.89
C ALA A 253 -8.37 6.97 1.34
N ASN A 254 -7.33 6.20 1.69
CA ASN A 254 -6.02 6.75 2.05
C ASN A 254 -5.39 7.54 0.91
N ASN A 255 -5.40 7.00 -0.32
CA ASN A 255 -4.81 7.67 -1.48
C ASN A 255 -5.54 8.98 -1.84
N VAL A 256 -6.87 8.94 -1.93
CA VAL A 256 -7.71 10.12 -2.21
C VAL A 256 -7.48 11.19 -1.15
N TYR A 257 -7.48 10.79 0.11
CA TYR A 257 -7.30 11.68 1.24
C TYR A 257 -5.92 12.35 1.26
N ASN A 258 -4.85 11.58 1.06
CA ASN A 258 -3.48 12.12 0.99
C ASN A 258 -3.34 13.12 -0.17
N THR A 259 -4.01 12.84 -1.29
CA THR A 259 -4.05 13.74 -2.44
C THR A 259 -4.78 15.04 -2.11
N ALA A 260 -5.93 14.98 -1.45
CA ALA A 260 -6.70 16.14 -1.04
C ALA A 260 -5.92 17.05 -0.08
N LEU A 261 -5.24 16.43 0.89
CA LEU A 261 -4.45 17.16 1.87
C LEU A 261 -3.22 17.80 1.23
N TYR A 262 -2.60 17.13 0.25
CA TYR A 262 -1.51 17.69 -0.53
C TYR A 262 -1.92 18.93 -1.33
N ALA A 263 -3.04 18.83 -2.06
CA ALA A 263 -3.60 19.91 -2.86
C ALA A 263 -3.92 21.13 -1.98
N TYR A 264 -4.62 20.89 -0.86
CA TYR A 264 -4.96 21.92 0.12
C TYR A 264 -3.73 22.61 0.72
N ALA A 265 -2.69 21.85 1.08
CA ALA A 265 -1.49 22.38 1.71
C ALA A 265 -0.63 23.24 0.76
N ASN A 266 -0.76 23.03 -0.55
CA ASN A 266 0.02 23.71 -1.58
C ASN A 266 -0.79 24.72 -2.40
N GLY A 267 -2.10 24.88 -2.14
CA GLY A 267 -2.94 25.90 -2.77
C GLY A 267 -3.26 25.63 -4.25
N SER A 268 -3.21 24.37 -4.67
CA SER A 268 -3.59 23.89 -6.00
C SER A 268 -5.00 23.31 -5.99
#